data_AF-A0A175VVE8-F1
#
_entry.id   AF-A0A175VVE8-F1
#
_cell.length_a   1.000
_cell.length_b   1.000
_cell.length_c   1.000
_cell.angle_alpha   90.00
_cell.angle_beta   90.00
_cell.angle_gamma   90.00
#
_symmetry.space_group_name_H-M   'P 1'
#
loop_
_entity.id
_entity.type
_entity.pdbx_description
1 polymer ?
#
loop_
_entity_poly.entity_id
_entity_poly.type
_entity_poly.pdbx_seq_one_letter_code
_entity_poly.pdbx_strand_id
1 'polypeptide(L)'
;MRSLLWLYGVPLAWGMKGPVQVTLDPELSCPDYSGHASTYHEPRSTGRFQLSYQRPIQACRTFSLPDVEETILSMKKVIRDPDLFRLFENCFPNTLDTAITWRGTAHDNDDEEA
;
A
#
# COMPACT_ATOMS: atom_id res chain seq x y z
N MET A 1 10.97 62.19 9.99
CA MET A 1 10.73 61.09 9.03
C MET A 1 11.97 60.94 8.15
N ARG A 2 12.77 59.87 8.38
CA ARG A 2 13.75 59.20 7.48
C ARG A 2 14.82 58.47 8.32
N SER A 3 14.87 57.15 8.22
CA SER A 3 16.02 56.23 8.43
C SER A 3 15.46 54.83 8.11
N LEU A 4 15.54 54.28 6.90
CA LEU A 4 16.68 53.79 6.13
C LEU A 4 17.56 52.76 6.87
N LEU A 5 17.80 51.64 6.16
CA LEU A 5 18.80 50.57 6.33
C LEU A 5 18.34 49.32 7.10
N TRP A 6 17.89 48.28 6.39
CA TRP A 6 18.68 47.20 5.73
C TRP A 6 19.18 46.16 6.73
N LEU A 7 18.85 44.88 6.49
CA LEU A 7 19.66 43.64 6.66
C LEU A 7 18.73 42.43 6.57
N TYR A 8 18.53 41.86 5.37
CA TYR A 8 19.36 40.79 4.78
C TYR A 8 19.33 39.46 5.55
N GLY A 9 18.82 38.42 4.88
CA GLY A 9 19.33 37.05 5.04
C GLY A 9 18.36 36.03 5.66
N VAL A 10 17.34 35.60 4.91
CA VAL A 10 16.75 34.27 5.15
C VAL A 10 17.42 33.30 4.16
N PRO A 11 18.36 32.45 4.60
CA PRO A 11 18.99 31.49 3.71
C PRO A 11 17.98 30.39 3.41
N LEU A 12 17.46 30.39 2.18
CA LEU A 12 16.56 29.38 1.65
C LEU A 12 17.36 28.12 1.26
N ALA A 13 18.02 27.49 2.23
CA ALA A 13 18.57 26.15 2.05
C ALA A 13 17.44 25.14 2.32
N TRP A 14 16.49 25.09 1.39
CA TRP A 14 15.41 24.11 1.38
C TRP A 14 16.04 22.73 1.20
N GLY A 15 16.15 21.98 2.30
CA GLY A 15 16.70 20.63 2.30
C GLY A 15 15.84 19.70 1.45
N MET A 16 16.21 19.53 0.18
CA MET A 16 15.68 18.48 -0.66
C MET A 16 16.26 17.16 -0.15
N LYS A 17 15.50 16.45 0.70
CA LYS A 17 15.79 15.03 0.95
C LYS A 17 15.66 14.32 -0.40
N GLY A 18 16.79 13.83 -0.91
CA GLY A 18 16.86 13.06 -2.15
C GLY A 18 16.04 11.76 -2.08
N PRO A 19 15.86 11.07 -3.21
CA PRO A 19 15.04 9.87 -3.27
C PRO A 19 15.57 8.79 -2.33
N VAL A 20 14.70 8.30 -1.46
CA VAL A 20 14.97 7.15 -0.59
C VAL A 20 15.17 5.93 -1.50
N GLN A 21 16.38 5.35 -1.48
CA GLN A 21 16.64 4.07 -2.15
C GLN A 21 16.06 2.95 -1.29
N VAL A 22 14.99 2.32 -1.75
CA VAL A 22 14.44 1.10 -1.15
C VAL A 22 15.31 -0.06 -1.65
N THR A 23 16.31 -0.46 -0.88
CA THR A 23 17.01 -1.74 -1.11
C THR A 23 16.06 -2.86 -0.70
N LEU A 24 15.79 -3.81 -1.60
CA LEU A 24 15.07 -5.03 -1.22
C LEU A 24 15.96 -5.79 -0.24
N ASP A 25 15.46 -6.03 0.98
CA ASP A 25 16.19 -6.84 1.96
C ASP A 25 16.42 -8.23 1.35
N PRO A 26 17.68 -8.69 1.22
CA PRO A 26 17.99 -9.97 0.58
C PRO A 26 17.41 -11.18 1.33
N GLU A 27 17.03 -11.01 2.59
CA GLU A 27 16.37 -12.02 3.43
C GLU A 27 14.84 -11.88 3.48
N LEU A 28 14.24 -11.08 2.59
CA LEU A 28 12.79 -10.91 2.57
C LEU A 28 12.10 -12.25 2.23
N SER A 29 11.73 -12.99 3.27
CA SER A 29 10.95 -14.21 3.20
C SER A 29 9.47 -13.87 3.38
N CYS A 30 8.72 -13.98 2.29
CA CYS A 30 7.28 -13.76 2.32
C CYS A 30 6.57 -15.03 2.80
N PRO A 31 5.72 -14.95 3.85
CA PRO A 31 5.01 -16.11 4.36
C PRO A 31 3.96 -16.58 3.35
N ASP A 32 3.64 -17.87 3.40
CA ASP A 32 2.47 -18.41 2.69
C ASP A 32 1.19 -17.72 3.18
N TYR A 33 0.38 -17.25 2.23
CA TYR A 33 -0.81 -16.46 2.56
C TYR A 33 -1.87 -17.29 3.29
N SER A 34 -2.00 -18.59 3.00
CA SER A 34 -2.98 -19.45 3.68
C SER A 34 -2.63 -19.59 5.17
N GLY A 35 -1.34 -19.78 5.46
CA GLY A 35 -0.81 -19.73 6.82
C GLY A 35 -1.04 -18.37 7.48
N HIS A 36 -0.73 -17.28 6.78
CA HIS A 36 -0.95 -15.92 7.27
C HIS A 36 -2.43 -15.67 7.61
N ALA A 37 -3.37 -15.95 6.70
CA ALA A 37 -4.80 -15.67 6.87
C ALA A 37 -5.46 -16.45 8.03
N SER A 38 -4.85 -17.55 8.48
CA SER A 38 -5.37 -18.38 9.58
C SER A 38 -5.19 -17.79 10.98
N THR A 39 -4.42 -16.72 11.12
CA THR A 39 -4.08 -16.11 12.41
C THR A 39 -4.61 -14.68 12.52
N TYR A 40 -4.80 -14.22 13.76
CA TYR A 40 -5.18 -12.84 14.05
C TYR A 40 -3.95 -11.92 14.04
N HIS A 41 -4.06 -10.75 13.39
CA HIS A 41 -2.95 -9.84 13.16
C HIS A 41 -3.25 -8.42 13.65
N GLU A 42 -2.22 -7.75 14.14
CA GLU A 42 -2.23 -6.31 14.43
C GLU A 42 -1.81 -5.49 13.20
N PRO A 43 -2.26 -4.23 13.06
CA PRO A 43 -3.18 -3.51 13.94
C PRO A 43 -4.65 -3.85 13.66
N ARG A 44 -5.42 -4.10 14.72
CA ARG A 44 -6.87 -4.33 14.61
C ARG A 44 -7.63 -3.06 14.22
N SER A 45 -8.77 -3.24 13.55
CA SER A 45 -9.73 -2.15 13.35
C SER A 45 -10.30 -1.67 14.69
N THR A 46 -10.79 -0.42 14.71
CA THR A 46 -11.29 0.24 15.93
C THR A 46 -12.77 -0.02 16.20
N GLY A 47 -13.44 -0.82 15.36
CA GLY A 47 -14.85 -1.14 15.51
C GLY A 47 -15.10 -2.23 16.56
N ARG A 48 -16.37 -2.67 16.65
CA ARG A 48 -16.84 -3.66 17.63
C ARG A 48 -16.16 -5.01 17.44
N PHE A 49 -15.88 -5.39 16.21
CA PHE A 49 -15.37 -6.71 15.83
C PHE A 49 -13.84 -6.77 15.82
N GLN A 50 -13.15 -5.62 15.87
CA GLN A 50 -11.68 -5.54 15.98
C GLN A 50 -10.95 -6.46 14.99
N LEU A 51 -11.32 -6.37 13.72
CA LEU A 51 -10.84 -7.22 12.65
C LEU A 51 -9.36 -7.01 12.35
N SER A 52 -8.66 -8.11 12.10
CA SER A 52 -7.23 -8.15 11.78
C SER A 52 -6.90 -7.43 10.46
N TYR A 53 -5.69 -6.86 10.37
CA TYR A 53 -5.13 -6.43 9.08
C TYR A 53 -4.49 -7.64 8.39
N GLN A 54 -4.96 -8.01 7.20
CA GLN A 54 -4.55 -9.27 6.55
C GLN A 54 -3.86 -9.06 5.20
N ARG A 55 -3.69 -7.82 4.73
CA ARG A 55 -2.92 -7.61 3.51
C ARG A 55 -1.44 -7.91 3.75
N PRO A 56 -0.75 -8.61 2.82
CA PRO A 56 0.69 -8.74 2.85
C PRO A 56 1.39 -7.38 2.86
N ILE A 57 2.58 -7.34 3.45
CA ILE A 57 3.48 -6.19 3.31
C ILE A 57 3.74 -5.92 1.82
N GLN A 58 3.97 -4.66 1.45
CA GLN A 58 4.01 -4.25 0.04
C GLN A 58 4.99 -5.08 -0.81
N ALA A 59 6.15 -5.43 -0.25
CA ALA A 59 7.17 -6.22 -0.94
C ALA A 59 6.77 -7.68 -1.16
N CYS A 60 5.78 -8.20 -0.42
CA CYS A 60 5.26 -9.56 -0.53
C CYS A 60 3.98 -9.67 -1.37
N ARG A 61 3.53 -8.58 -1.99
CA ARG A 61 2.34 -8.60 -2.86
C ARG A 61 2.70 -9.15 -4.24
N THR A 62 1.88 -10.06 -4.74
CA THR A 62 2.14 -10.73 -6.02
C THR A 62 1.97 -9.80 -7.22
N PHE A 63 1.09 -8.79 -7.11
CA PHE A 63 0.86 -7.76 -8.11
C PHE A 63 0.37 -6.48 -7.42
N SER A 64 0.99 -5.34 -7.72
CA SER A 64 0.71 -4.06 -7.06
C SER A 64 0.39 -3.00 -8.10
N LEU A 65 -0.79 -2.40 -8.01
CA LEU A 65 -1.26 -1.34 -8.91
C LEU A 65 -1.53 -0.05 -8.14
N PRO A 66 -1.01 1.12 -8.58
CA PRO A 66 -1.31 2.41 -7.97
C PRO A 66 -2.82 2.69 -7.85
N ASP A 67 -3.57 2.42 -8.91
CA ASP A 67 -5.03 2.68 -8.97
C ASP A 67 -5.81 1.87 -7.92
N VAL A 68 -5.35 0.65 -7.61
CA VAL A 68 -5.97 -0.19 -6.58
C VAL A 68 -5.72 0.40 -5.20
N GLU A 69 -4.49 0.84 -4.91
CA GLU A 69 -4.17 1.48 -3.64
C GLU A 69 -4.91 2.82 -3.48
N GLU A 70 -5.03 3.62 -4.55
CA GLU A 70 -5.82 4.85 -4.55
C GLU A 70 -7.31 4.56 -4.29
N THR A 71 -7.86 3.52 -4.92
CA THR A 71 -9.24 3.09 -4.71
C THR A 71 -9.48 2.72 -3.24
N ILE A 72 -8.55 2.00 -2.61
CA ILE A 72 -8.65 1.65 -1.18
C ILE A 72 -8.67 2.92 -0.30
N LEU A 73 -7.80 3.89 -0.59
CA LEU A 73 -7.78 5.17 0.13
C LEU A 73 -9.04 6.01 -0.09
N SER A 74 -9.61 5.99 -1.29
CA SER A 74 -10.89 6.64 -1.61
C SER A 74 -12.03 6.00 -0.83
N MET A 75 -12.11 4.67 -0.84
CA MET A 75 -13.16 3.91 -0.15
C MET A 75 -13.11 4.07 1.37
N LYS A 76 -11.94 4.34 1.96
CA LYS A 76 -11.82 4.71 3.38
C LYS A 76 -12.62 5.95 3.77
N LYS A 77 -12.84 6.88 2.83
CA LYS A 77 -13.64 8.10 3.05
C LYS A 77 -15.15 7.84 2.88
N VAL A 78 -15.51 6.78 2.15
CA VAL A 78 -16.89 6.40 1.85
C VAL A 78 -17.44 5.45 2.92
N ILE A 79 -16.67 4.42 3.29
CA ILE A 79 -17.05 3.40 4.26
C ILE A 79 -16.72 3.90 5.67
N ARG A 80 -17.73 4.43 6.36
CA ARG A 80 -17.58 5.04 7.70
C ARG A 80 -17.35 4.03 8.83
N ASP A 81 -17.87 2.80 8.68
CA ASP A 81 -17.67 1.76 9.69
C ASP A 81 -16.24 1.20 9.57
N PRO A 82 -15.42 1.28 10.63
CA PRO A 82 -14.02 0.85 10.57
C PRO A 82 -13.85 -0.66 10.37
N ASP A 83 -14.77 -1.50 10.85
CA ASP A 83 -14.70 -2.95 10.63
C ASP A 83 -15.14 -3.30 9.21
N LEU A 84 -16.19 -2.64 8.70
CA LEU A 84 -16.60 -2.82 7.31
C LEU A 84 -15.52 -2.36 6.33
N PHE A 85 -14.85 -1.23 6.62
CA PHE A 85 -13.72 -0.78 5.82
C PHE A 85 -12.55 -1.78 5.90
N ARG A 86 -12.29 -2.38 7.07
CA ARG A 86 -11.24 -3.40 7.19
C ARG A 86 -11.54 -4.64 6.35
N LEU A 87 -12.79 -5.10 6.30
CA LEU A 87 -13.18 -6.17 5.37
C LEU A 87 -12.91 -5.78 3.92
N PHE A 88 -13.32 -4.57 3.52
CA PHE A 88 -13.06 -4.07 2.17
C PHE A 88 -11.56 -4.04 1.85
N GLU A 89 -10.75 -3.47 2.73
CA GLU A 89 -9.29 -3.35 2.56
C GLU A 89 -8.60 -4.72 2.45
N ASN A 90 -9.04 -5.73 3.21
CA ASN A 90 -8.48 -7.08 3.14
C ASN A 90 -8.95 -7.87 1.90
N CYS A 91 -10.22 -7.70 1.50
CA CYS A 91 -10.83 -8.54 0.46
C CYS A 91 -10.67 -7.98 -0.95
N PHE A 92 -10.72 -6.66 -1.14
CA PHE A 92 -10.77 -6.04 -2.46
C PHE A 92 -9.53 -6.36 -3.34
N PRO A 93 -8.28 -6.19 -2.85
CA PRO A 93 -7.09 -6.54 -3.62
C PRO A 93 -6.62 -7.98 -3.39
N ASN A 94 -7.39 -8.86 -2.75
CA ASN A 94 -6.89 -10.15 -2.24
C ASN A 94 -6.21 -11.01 -3.31
N THR A 95 -6.83 -11.20 -4.47
CA THR A 95 -6.24 -11.97 -5.58
C THR A 95 -4.98 -11.31 -6.14
N LEU A 96 -4.98 -9.99 -6.30
CA LEU A 96 -3.79 -9.25 -6.76
C LEU A 96 -2.63 -9.38 -5.77
N ASP A 97 -2.95 -9.33 -4.48
CA ASP A 97 -1.96 -9.40 -3.42
C ASP A 97 -1.35 -10.80 -3.28
N THR A 98 -2.07 -11.88 -3.61
CA THR A 98 -1.71 -13.24 -3.14
C THR A 98 -1.66 -14.33 -4.22
N ALA A 99 -2.30 -14.15 -5.37
CA ALA A 99 -2.53 -15.24 -6.32
C ALA A 99 -1.96 -15.00 -7.73
N ILE A 100 -1.62 -13.77 -8.11
CA ILE A 100 -1.10 -13.48 -9.46
C ILE A 100 0.37 -13.87 -9.56
N THR A 101 0.64 -15.04 -10.13
CA THR A 101 2.01 -15.52 -10.34
C THR A 101 2.60 -15.11 -11.68
N TRP A 102 1.74 -14.95 -12.70
CA TRP A 102 2.17 -14.68 -14.05
C TRP A 102 2.45 -13.18 -14.28
N ARG A 103 3.56 -12.90 -14.97
CA ARG A 103 3.99 -11.55 -15.37
C ARG A 103 4.52 -11.61 -16.79
N GLY A 104 4.04 -10.73 -17.68
CA GLY A 104 4.53 -10.69 -19.05
C GLY A 104 3.47 -10.20 -20.05
N THR A 105 3.70 -10.52 -21.32
CA THR A 105 2.70 -10.40 -22.40
C THR A 105 2.17 -11.80 -22.67
N ALA A 106 0.84 -11.93 -22.83
CA ALA A 106 0.24 -13.21 -23.17
C ALA A 106 0.81 -13.68 -24.51
N HIS A 107 0.95 -15.00 -24.69
CA HIS A 107 1.19 -15.51 -26.03
C HIS A 107 -0.07 -15.27 -26.86
N ASP A 108 0.08 -14.92 -28.13
CA ASP A 108 -1.05 -14.85 -29.07
C ASP A 108 -1.52 -16.30 -29.33
N ASN A 109 -2.40 -16.81 -28.46
CA ASN A 109 -2.96 -18.15 -28.52
C ASN A 109 -4.47 -18.09 -28.27
N ASP A 110 -5.25 -18.10 -29.35
CA ASP A 110 -6.71 -18.06 -29.31
C ASP A 110 -7.34 -19.18 -28.44
N ASP A 111 -6.65 -20.32 -28.29
CA ASP A 111 -7.14 -21.46 -27.48
C ASP A 111 -7.10 -21.18 -25.96
N GLU A 112 -6.31 -20.20 -25.50
CA GLU A 112 -6.16 -19.84 -24.08
C GLU A 112 -7.00 -18.62 -23.66
N GLU A 113 -7.64 -17.93 -24.61
CA GLU A 113 -8.41 -16.68 -24.39
C GLU A 113 -9.94 -16.90 -24.25
N ALA A 114 -10.40 -18.17 -24.27
CA ALA A 114 -11.82 -18.56 -24.23
C ALA A 114 -12.30 -19.01 -22.83
#